data_AF-A0A1I0IJF4-F1
#
_entry.id   AF-A0A1I0IJF4-F1
#
_cell.length_a   1.000
_cell.length_b   1.000
_cell.length_c   1.000
_cell.angle_alpha   90.00
_cell.angle_beta   90.00
_cell.angle_gamma   90.00
#
_symmetry.space_group_name_H-M   'P 1'
#
loop_
_entity.id
_entity.type
_entity.pdbx_description
1 polymer ?
#
loop_
_entity_poly.entity_id
_entity_poly.type
_entity_poly.pdbx_seq_one_letter_code
_entity_poly.pdbx_strand_id
1 'polypeptide(L)'
;MTKRVRVLWSACASLLLLTAACGEDDAPVCGEPLYGGSATDEAWMTMTDAAKKPQDTSHAVTVDAPSEGQAFAADAAPPRFTWIPPISSREAAASPGRLAQAHRRRAPGPLAWLGHLLIPTAEAHLPPYTGYIYWVQVTVPGRPCPVDVLTSELAWQVDPESWRMMGTAAGKDLSLQVTSAYLLENRLMEGPFRQETPRTFRREAAAP
;
A
#
# COMPACT_ATOMS: atom_id res chain seq x y z
N MET A 1 -28.54 41.59 74.80
CA MET A 1 -29.64 40.58 74.71
C MET A 1 -30.22 40.62 73.29
N THR A 2 -30.47 39.44 72.70
CA THR A 2 -31.25 39.15 71.46
C THR A 2 -30.73 39.71 70.12
N LYS A 3 -30.76 39.05 68.96
CA LYS A 3 -31.17 37.71 68.48
C LYS A 3 -30.60 37.53 67.04
N ARG A 4 -30.51 36.26 66.63
CA ARG A 4 -30.25 35.61 65.31
C ARG A 4 -30.73 36.40 64.05
N VAL A 5 -30.19 36.16 62.85
CA VAL A 5 -30.65 35.11 61.89
C VAL A 5 -29.63 34.89 60.75
N ARG A 6 -29.53 33.62 60.31
CA ARG A 6 -28.78 33.12 59.14
C ARG A 6 -29.53 33.41 57.84
N VAL A 7 -28.82 33.71 56.75
CA VAL A 7 -29.33 33.50 55.39
C VAL A 7 -28.27 32.75 54.58
N LEU A 8 -28.64 31.54 54.16
CA LEU A 8 -27.89 30.69 53.24
C LEU A 8 -27.91 31.29 51.84
N TRP A 9 -26.78 31.35 51.16
CA TRP A 9 -26.70 31.48 49.71
C TRP A 9 -25.97 30.27 49.14
N SER A 10 -26.77 29.34 48.61
CA SER A 10 -26.33 28.23 47.78
C SER A 10 -25.91 28.76 46.42
N ALA A 11 -24.61 28.75 46.12
CA ALA A 11 -24.12 28.97 44.76
C ALA A 11 -24.01 27.61 44.05
N CYS A 12 -24.82 27.42 43.01
CA CYS A 12 -24.69 26.33 42.05
C CYS A 12 -23.31 26.39 41.39
N ALA A 13 -22.49 25.35 41.57
CA ALA A 13 -21.32 25.12 40.73
C ALA A 13 -21.72 24.17 39.61
N SER A 14 -21.78 24.73 38.42
CA SER A 14 -22.19 24.12 37.16
C SER A 14 -21.37 22.89 36.79
N LEU A 15 -22.05 21.94 36.16
CA LEU A 15 -21.51 20.75 35.52
C LEU A 15 -20.26 21.05 34.68
N LEU A 16 -19.13 20.48 35.06
CA LEU A 16 -18.05 20.14 34.14
C LEU A 16 -18.39 18.77 33.52
N LEU A 17 -19.20 18.80 32.47
CA LEU A 17 -19.27 17.69 31.53
C LEU A 17 -17.92 17.64 30.82
N LEU A 18 -17.04 16.76 31.30
CA LEU A 18 -15.93 16.22 30.54
C LEU A 18 -16.53 15.53 29.31
N THR A 19 -16.66 16.26 28.20
CA THR A 19 -16.68 15.63 26.89
C THR A 19 -15.29 15.01 26.71
N ALA A 20 -15.17 13.76 27.13
CA ALA A 20 -14.17 12.86 26.58
C ALA A 20 -14.47 12.78 25.08
N ALA A 21 -13.90 13.70 24.32
CA ALA A 21 -13.77 13.55 22.89
C ALA A 21 -12.80 12.39 22.69
N CYS A 22 -13.34 11.18 22.58
CA CYS A 22 -12.65 10.07 21.95
C CYS A 22 -12.37 10.53 20.52
N GLY A 23 -11.18 11.08 20.30
CA GLY A 23 -10.64 11.17 18.95
C GLY A 23 -10.39 9.74 18.51
N GLU A 24 -11.33 9.17 17.77
CA GLU A 24 -10.97 8.18 16.76
C GLU A 24 -10.09 8.96 15.77
N ASP A 25 -8.77 8.86 15.98
CA ASP A 25 -7.79 9.19 14.96
C ASP A 25 -8.09 8.25 13.78
N ASP A 26 -9.00 8.67 12.89
CA ASP A 26 -9.21 8.04 11.61
C ASP A 26 -7.89 8.12 10.86
N ALA A 27 -7.12 7.04 10.93
CA ALA A 27 -5.90 6.91 10.16
C ALA A 27 -6.24 7.22 8.69
N PRO A 28 -5.42 8.02 8.01
CA PRO A 28 -5.71 8.46 6.66
C PRO A 28 -5.88 7.23 5.75
N VAL A 29 -7.05 7.12 5.13
CA VAL A 29 -7.33 6.06 4.16
C VAL A 29 -6.56 6.37 2.89
N CYS A 30 -5.52 5.59 2.62
CA CYS A 30 -4.74 5.71 1.39
C CYS A 30 -5.47 5.03 0.23
N GLY A 31 -5.33 5.62 -0.97
CA GLY A 31 -5.93 5.09 -2.19
C GLY A 31 -5.19 3.86 -2.74
N GLU A 32 -5.61 3.40 -3.91
CA GLU A 32 -4.95 2.32 -4.62
C GLU A 32 -3.53 2.71 -5.07
N PRO A 33 -2.60 1.75 -5.13
CA PRO A 33 -1.27 1.98 -5.69
C PRO A 33 -1.34 2.11 -7.21
N LEU A 34 -0.23 2.55 -7.81
CA LEU A 34 -0.02 2.33 -9.23
C LEU A 34 0.11 0.82 -9.52
N TYR A 35 -0.30 0.38 -10.71
CA TYR A 35 -0.15 -1.01 -11.14
C TYR A 35 0.95 -1.15 -12.20
N GLY A 36 1.86 -2.10 -12.02
CA GLY A 36 2.92 -2.46 -12.95
C GLY A 36 2.86 -3.93 -13.37
N GLY A 37 3.36 -4.24 -14.57
CA GLY A 37 3.36 -5.59 -15.10
C GLY A 37 1.96 -6.21 -15.18
N SER A 38 1.75 -7.34 -14.51
CA SER A 38 0.48 -8.08 -14.47
C SER A 38 -0.27 -7.95 -13.13
N ALA A 39 0.05 -6.94 -12.33
CA ALA A 39 -0.64 -6.67 -11.06
C ALA A 39 -2.11 -6.25 -11.30
N THR A 40 -3.00 -6.65 -10.39
CA THR A 40 -4.43 -6.31 -10.41
C THR A 40 -4.89 -5.78 -9.06
N ASP A 41 -6.05 -5.14 -9.02
CA ASP A 41 -6.72 -4.67 -7.81
C ASP A 41 -7.07 -5.82 -6.86
N GLU A 42 -7.43 -7.00 -7.35
CA GLU A 42 -7.66 -8.16 -6.47
C GLU A 42 -6.34 -8.67 -5.83
N ALA A 43 -5.22 -8.59 -6.56
CA ALA A 43 -3.90 -8.88 -6.00
C ALA A 43 -3.51 -7.81 -4.95
N TRP A 44 -3.87 -6.54 -5.18
CA TRP A 44 -3.66 -5.48 -4.21
C TRP A 44 -4.49 -5.67 -2.93
N MET A 45 -5.77 -6.03 -3.05
CA MET A 45 -6.61 -6.36 -1.90
C MET A 45 -6.02 -7.52 -1.10
N THR A 46 -5.50 -8.54 -1.78
CA THR A 46 -4.82 -9.67 -1.15
C THR A 46 -3.56 -9.23 -0.40
N MET A 47 -2.76 -8.34 -0.98
CA MET A 47 -1.57 -7.78 -0.34
C MET A 47 -1.91 -6.87 0.84
N THR A 48 -2.98 -6.09 0.74
CA THR A 48 -3.50 -5.24 1.82
C THR A 48 -3.94 -6.07 3.02
N ASP A 49 -4.62 -7.20 2.79
CA ASP A 49 -4.98 -8.13 3.86
C ASP A 49 -3.79 -8.88 4.42
N ALA A 50 -2.83 -9.25 3.57
CA ALA A 50 -1.58 -9.88 3.98
C ALA A 50 -0.76 -8.95 4.89
N ALA A 51 -0.68 -7.66 4.58
CA ALA A 51 0.10 -6.67 5.34
C ALA A 51 -0.37 -6.47 6.79
N LYS A 52 -1.58 -6.91 7.13
CA LYS A 52 -2.14 -6.90 8.50
C LYS A 52 -1.63 -8.06 9.35
N LYS A 53 -0.96 -9.06 8.75
CA LYS A 53 -0.41 -10.24 9.42
C LYS A 53 1.01 -9.98 9.95
N PRO A 54 1.55 -10.82 10.86
CA PRO A 54 2.93 -10.73 11.29
C PRO A 54 3.89 -10.75 10.10
N GLN A 55 4.91 -9.90 10.17
CA GLN A 55 5.88 -9.74 9.10
C GLN A 55 6.98 -10.80 9.19
N ASP A 56 7.37 -11.35 8.05
CA ASP A 56 8.45 -12.31 7.91
C ASP A 56 9.58 -11.70 7.05
N THR A 57 10.82 -11.85 7.48
CA THR A 57 12.00 -11.33 6.78
C THR A 57 12.80 -12.42 6.06
N SER A 58 12.48 -13.70 6.28
CA SER A 58 13.27 -14.86 5.83
C SER A 58 13.44 -14.97 4.31
N HIS A 59 12.47 -14.47 3.55
CA HIS A 59 12.48 -14.41 2.09
C HIS A 59 12.25 -12.98 1.56
N ALA A 60 12.63 -11.96 2.33
CA ALA A 60 12.55 -10.59 1.89
C ALA A 60 13.46 -10.33 0.67
N VAL A 61 13.02 -9.47 -0.23
CA VAL A 61 13.86 -9.02 -1.34
C VAL A 61 15.02 -8.14 -0.84
N THR A 62 16.09 -8.07 -1.62
CA THR A 62 17.17 -7.10 -1.40
C THR A 62 17.00 -5.94 -2.37
N VAL A 63 16.81 -4.71 -1.86
CA VAL A 63 16.81 -3.52 -2.71
C VAL A 63 18.22 -3.27 -3.25
N ASP A 64 18.34 -3.19 -4.57
CA ASP A 64 19.58 -2.98 -5.32
C ASP A 64 19.77 -1.49 -5.63
N ALA A 65 18.74 -0.85 -6.19
CA ALA A 65 18.68 0.61 -6.36
C ALA A 65 17.38 1.19 -5.77
N PRO A 66 17.45 2.31 -5.02
CA PRO A 66 18.65 3.09 -4.71
C PRO A 66 19.56 2.39 -3.69
N SER A 67 20.83 2.79 -3.67
CA SER A 67 21.78 2.39 -2.63
C SER A 67 21.45 3.07 -1.29
N GLU A 68 21.91 2.51 -0.17
CA GLU A 68 21.69 3.11 1.17
C GLU A 68 22.24 4.53 1.23
N GLY A 69 21.40 5.47 1.66
CA GLY A 69 21.77 6.89 1.79
C GLY A 69 22.01 7.60 0.46
N GLN A 70 21.65 6.99 -0.68
CA GLN A 70 21.83 7.61 -1.99
C GLN A 70 21.09 8.96 -2.06
N ALA A 71 21.79 9.99 -2.52
CA ALA A 71 21.24 11.30 -2.79
C ALA A 71 21.05 11.49 -4.29
N PHE A 72 19.84 11.86 -4.70
CA PHE A 72 19.54 12.31 -6.05
C PHE A 72 19.59 13.84 -6.09
N ALA A 73 20.21 14.41 -7.12
CA ALA A 73 20.21 15.85 -7.35
C ALA A 73 18.77 16.40 -7.45
N ALA A 74 18.59 17.67 -7.10
CA ALA A 74 17.28 18.31 -7.06
C ALA A 74 16.57 18.29 -8.43
N ASP A 75 17.31 18.37 -9.53
CA ASP A 75 16.83 18.36 -10.92
C ASP A 75 16.99 17.00 -11.62
N ALA A 76 17.40 15.96 -10.89
CA ALA A 76 17.57 14.63 -11.46
C ALA A 76 16.26 14.11 -12.06
N ALA A 77 16.40 13.42 -13.20
CA ALA A 77 15.29 12.69 -13.80
C ALA A 77 14.76 11.59 -12.84
N PRO A 78 13.48 11.19 -12.96
CA PRO A 78 12.93 10.10 -12.15
C PRO A 78 13.79 8.82 -12.21
N PRO A 79 14.24 8.29 -11.07
CA PRO A 79 15.11 7.13 -11.05
C PRO A 79 14.34 5.83 -11.35
N ARG A 80 15.10 4.78 -11.67
CA ARG A 80 14.61 3.40 -11.67
C ARG A 80 14.97 2.74 -10.35
N PHE A 81 13.99 2.21 -9.64
CA PHE A 81 14.21 1.38 -8.46
C PHE A 81 14.27 -0.08 -8.88
N THR A 82 15.15 -0.86 -8.25
CA THR A 82 15.38 -2.28 -8.56
C THR A 82 15.58 -3.08 -7.28
N TRP A 83 15.16 -4.34 -7.31
CA TRP A 83 15.36 -5.28 -6.21
C TRP A 83 15.63 -6.69 -6.74
N ILE A 84 16.27 -7.48 -5.88
CA ILE A 84 16.69 -8.85 -6.17
C ILE A 84 15.88 -9.77 -5.26
N PRO A 85 15.16 -10.76 -5.83
CA PRO A 85 14.37 -11.68 -5.05
C PRO A 85 15.28 -12.82 -4.51
N PRO A 86 14.92 -13.48 -3.39
CA PRO A 86 15.74 -14.54 -2.81
C PRO A 86 15.88 -15.74 -3.76
N ILE A 87 16.92 -16.56 -3.62
CA ILE A 87 17.19 -17.67 -4.56
C ILE A 87 16.00 -18.63 -4.69
N SER A 88 15.32 -18.98 -3.59
CA SER A 88 14.14 -19.87 -3.58
C SER A 88 12.99 -19.37 -4.47
N SER A 89 12.82 -18.05 -4.58
CA SER A 89 11.77 -17.45 -5.39
C SER A 89 12.05 -17.50 -6.90
N ARG A 90 13.31 -17.71 -7.30
CA ARG A 90 13.69 -17.84 -8.72
C ARG A 90 13.25 -19.17 -9.31
N GLU A 91 13.10 -20.20 -8.47
CA GLU A 91 12.67 -21.54 -8.90
C GLU A 91 11.16 -21.62 -9.13
N ALA A 92 10.35 -20.87 -8.37
CA ALA A 92 8.89 -20.86 -8.53
C ALA A 92 8.45 -20.26 -9.88
N ALA A 93 9.27 -19.39 -10.49
CA ALA A 93 9.03 -18.84 -11.82
C ALA A 93 9.09 -19.89 -12.96
N ALA A 94 9.58 -21.11 -12.68
CA ALA A 94 9.77 -22.17 -13.67
C ALA A 94 8.56 -23.11 -13.83
N SER A 95 7.48 -22.95 -13.08
CA SER A 95 6.23 -23.61 -13.45
C SER A 95 5.57 -22.79 -14.55
N PRO A 96 5.44 -23.29 -15.79
CA PRO A 96 4.38 -22.81 -16.67
C PRO A 96 3.08 -23.14 -15.94
N GLY A 97 2.62 -22.20 -15.11
CA GLY A 97 1.28 -22.22 -14.57
C GLY A 97 0.40 -22.52 -15.77
N ARG A 98 -0.39 -23.59 -15.68
CA ARG A 98 -1.47 -23.83 -16.63
C ARG A 98 -2.10 -22.47 -16.82
N LEU A 99 -1.92 -21.86 -18.00
CA LEU A 99 -2.64 -20.65 -18.37
C LEU A 99 -4.05 -20.89 -17.86
N ALA A 100 -4.52 -20.07 -16.91
CA ALA A 100 -5.86 -20.22 -16.37
C ALA A 100 -6.73 -20.33 -17.60
N GLN A 101 -7.20 -21.55 -17.90
CA GLN A 101 -7.97 -21.78 -19.10
C GLN A 101 -9.20 -20.97 -18.81
N ALA A 102 -9.35 -19.85 -19.51
CA ALA A 102 -10.57 -19.06 -19.45
C ALA A 102 -11.70 -20.08 -19.56
N HIS A 103 -12.46 -20.26 -18.47
CA HIS A 103 -13.55 -21.20 -18.45
C HIS A 103 -14.37 -20.90 -19.70
N ARG A 104 -14.60 -21.91 -20.55
CA ARG A 104 -15.38 -21.73 -21.78
C ARG A 104 -16.63 -20.96 -21.40
N ARG A 105 -16.75 -19.71 -21.87
CA ARG A 105 -17.96 -18.92 -21.64
C ARG A 105 -19.11 -19.78 -22.12
N ARG A 106 -20.01 -20.12 -21.20
CA ARG A 106 -21.22 -20.87 -21.54
C ARG A 106 -21.91 -20.05 -22.62
N ALA A 107 -22.17 -20.66 -23.79
CA ALA A 107 -22.83 -19.96 -24.88
C ALA A 107 -24.11 -19.32 -24.32
N PRO A 108 -24.37 -18.02 -24.57
CA PRO A 108 -25.54 -17.35 -24.04
C PRO A 108 -26.80 -18.12 -24.44
N GLY A 109 -27.56 -18.60 -23.45
CA GLY A 109 -28.86 -19.21 -23.72
C GLY A 109 -29.85 -18.18 -24.28
N PRO A 110 -31.00 -18.61 -24.81
CA PRO A 110 -32.00 -17.72 -25.41
C PRO A 110 -32.59 -16.67 -24.43
N LEU A 111 -32.34 -16.81 -23.12
CA LEU A 111 -32.76 -15.89 -22.07
C LEU A 111 -31.63 -14.99 -21.52
N ALA A 112 -30.45 -15.00 -22.13
CA ALA A 112 -29.30 -14.23 -21.65
C ALA A 112 -29.57 -12.72 -21.54
N TRP A 113 -30.43 -12.19 -22.42
CA TRP A 113 -30.86 -10.79 -22.42
C TRP A 113 -31.60 -10.39 -21.13
N LEU A 114 -32.34 -11.31 -20.51
CA LEU A 114 -33.05 -11.05 -19.24
C LEU A 114 -32.07 -10.99 -18.06
N GLY A 115 -30.97 -11.76 -18.15
CA GLY A 115 -29.88 -11.73 -17.17
C GLY A 115 -29.18 -10.38 -17.10
N HIS A 116 -28.98 -9.68 -18.23
CA HIS A 116 -28.37 -8.35 -18.26
C HIS A 116 -29.24 -7.25 -17.63
N LEU A 117 -30.56 -7.45 -17.56
CA LEU A 117 -31.50 -6.50 -16.95
C LEU A 117 -31.64 -6.66 -15.43
N LEU A 118 -31.38 -7.86 -14.92
CA LEU A 118 -31.58 -8.22 -13.50
C LEU A 118 -30.26 -8.40 -12.74
N ILE A 119 -29.18 -8.70 -13.44
CA ILE A 119 -27.84 -8.84 -12.88
C ILE A 119 -27.00 -7.74 -13.52
N PRO A 120 -26.66 -6.66 -12.80
CA PRO A 120 -25.70 -5.68 -13.30
C PRO A 120 -24.47 -6.45 -13.77
N THR A 121 -24.03 -6.17 -15.00
CA THR A 121 -22.81 -6.75 -15.55
C THR A 121 -21.71 -6.56 -14.54
N ALA A 122 -21.24 -7.65 -13.94
CA ALA A 122 -20.07 -7.60 -13.07
C ALA A 122 -18.95 -6.96 -13.87
N GLU A 123 -18.40 -5.86 -13.36
CA GLU A 123 -17.17 -5.24 -13.83
C GLU A 123 -16.20 -6.37 -14.21
N ALA A 124 -15.63 -6.30 -15.41
CA ALA A 124 -14.80 -7.39 -15.91
C ALA A 124 -13.50 -7.44 -15.10
N HIS A 125 -13.52 -8.17 -13.98
CA HIS A 125 -12.35 -8.50 -13.18
C HIS A 125 -11.25 -9.03 -14.09
N LEU A 126 -10.04 -8.53 -13.90
CA LEU A 126 -8.88 -9.03 -14.65
C LEU A 126 -8.67 -10.52 -14.33
N PRO A 127 -8.04 -11.30 -15.23
CA PRO A 127 -7.71 -12.69 -14.93
C PRO A 127 -6.90 -12.78 -13.63
N PRO A 128 -7.14 -13.81 -12.80
CA PRO A 128 -6.46 -13.90 -11.51
C PRO A 128 -4.96 -14.08 -11.70
N TYR A 129 -4.18 -13.39 -10.87
CA TYR A 129 -2.72 -13.41 -10.93
C TYR A 129 -2.14 -14.65 -10.23
N THR A 130 -1.11 -15.24 -10.84
CA THR A 130 -0.29 -16.30 -10.23
C THR A 130 1.18 -15.96 -10.42
N GLY A 131 1.95 -15.95 -9.34
CA GLY A 131 3.36 -15.63 -9.33
C GLY A 131 3.76 -14.77 -8.13
N TYR A 132 5.03 -14.34 -8.10
CA TYR A 132 5.48 -13.37 -7.12
C TYR A 132 4.95 -11.98 -7.45
N ILE A 133 4.48 -11.27 -6.44
CA ILE A 133 4.02 -9.89 -6.52
C ILE A 133 4.83 -9.04 -5.52
N TYR A 134 5.09 -7.79 -5.87
CA TYR A 134 5.87 -6.84 -5.09
C TYR A 134 5.07 -5.57 -4.85
N TRP A 135 4.82 -5.25 -3.59
CA TRP A 135 4.28 -3.95 -3.18
C TRP A 135 5.43 -3.07 -2.72
N VAL A 136 5.71 -2.03 -3.50
CA VAL A 136 6.83 -1.11 -3.33
C VAL A 136 6.28 0.20 -2.81
N GLN A 137 6.73 0.62 -1.64
CA GLN A 137 6.20 1.79 -0.95
C GLN A 137 7.34 2.76 -0.61
N VAL A 138 7.18 4.03 -1.00
CA VAL A 138 8.06 5.12 -0.58
C VAL A 138 7.32 5.98 0.43
N THR A 139 7.76 5.95 1.68
CA THR A 139 7.30 6.88 2.71
C THR A 139 8.00 8.23 2.53
N VAL A 140 7.19 9.28 2.40
CA VAL A 140 7.65 10.66 2.21
C VAL A 140 7.36 11.46 3.49
N PRO A 141 8.37 12.06 4.15
CA PRO A 141 8.16 12.84 5.37
C PRO A 141 7.11 13.94 5.20
N GLY A 142 6.15 13.98 6.12
CA GLY A 142 5.04 14.95 6.10
C GLY A 142 3.87 14.55 5.21
N ARG A 143 3.89 13.39 4.57
CA ARG A 143 2.73 12.82 3.88
C ARG A 143 2.12 11.67 4.67
N PRO A 144 0.78 11.61 4.75
CA PRO A 144 0.08 10.50 5.42
C PRO A 144 0.19 9.18 4.64
N CYS A 145 0.17 9.26 3.31
CA CYS A 145 0.18 8.09 2.44
C CYS A 145 1.50 7.95 1.68
N PRO A 146 2.00 6.71 1.50
CA PRO A 146 3.17 6.46 0.68
C PRO A 146 2.89 6.78 -0.79
N VAL A 147 3.97 6.92 -1.56
CA VAL A 147 3.91 6.81 -3.02
C VAL A 147 4.28 5.38 -3.35
N ASP A 148 3.36 4.63 -3.94
CA ASP A 148 3.52 3.18 -4.08
C ASP A 148 3.06 2.61 -5.42
N VAL A 149 3.62 1.43 -5.73
CA VAL A 149 3.28 0.62 -6.89
C VAL A 149 3.14 -0.84 -6.45
N LEU A 150 2.13 -1.53 -6.97
CA LEU A 150 2.05 -2.98 -6.96
C LEU A 150 2.48 -3.51 -8.33
N THR A 151 3.47 -4.41 -8.36
CA THR A 151 4.03 -4.89 -9.63
C THR A 151 4.45 -6.36 -9.55
N SER A 152 4.39 -7.05 -10.69
CA SER A 152 5.00 -8.37 -10.88
C SER A 152 6.46 -8.30 -11.34
N GLU A 153 6.97 -7.10 -11.60
CA GLU A 153 8.33 -6.86 -12.09
C GLU A 153 9.34 -6.69 -10.94
N LEU A 154 10.63 -6.82 -11.24
CA LEU A 154 11.73 -6.61 -10.26
C LEU A 154 12.28 -5.18 -10.30
N ALA A 155 11.54 -4.28 -10.93
CA ALA A 155 11.93 -2.90 -11.08
C ALA A 155 10.70 -2.00 -11.24
N TRP A 156 10.87 -0.74 -10.84
CA TRP A 156 9.90 0.30 -11.06
C TRP A 156 10.61 1.52 -11.64
N GLN A 157 10.21 1.91 -12.85
CA GLN A 157 10.57 3.23 -13.37
C GLN A 157 9.62 4.25 -12.73
N VAL A 158 10.15 5.07 -11.81
CA VAL A 158 9.35 6.11 -11.16
C VAL A 158 8.86 7.07 -12.24
N ASP A 159 7.57 7.37 -12.25
CA ASP A 159 6.99 8.33 -13.18
C ASP A 159 7.23 9.77 -12.70
N PRO A 160 7.09 10.78 -13.60
CA PRO A 160 7.34 12.17 -13.24
C PRO A 160 6.46 12.71 -12.11
N GLU A 161 5.22 12.25 -11.99
CA GLU A 161 4.30 12.70 -10.93
C GLU A 161 4.69 12.12 -9.57
N SER A 162 4.96 10.82 -9.51
CA SER A 162 5.50 10.17 -8.31
C SER A 162 6.81 10.81 -7.86
N TRP A 163 7.71 11.11 -8.79
CA TRP A 163 8.98 11.75 -8.47
C TRP A 163 8.82 13.19 -7.96
N ARG A 164 7.91 13.96 -8.55
CA ARG A 164 7.52 15.29 -8.07
C ARG A 164 6.94 15.22 -6.66
N MET A 165 6.11 14.23 -6.38
CA MET A 165 5.52 13.99 -5.06
C MET A 165 6.59 13.65 -4.00
N MET A 166 7.57 12.82 -4.33
CA MET A 166 8.70 12.54 -3.42
C MET A 166 9.54 13.80 -3.17
N GLY A 167 9.65 14.69 -4.17
CA GLY A 167 10.35 15.96 -4.06
C GLY A 167 9.75 16.98 -3.09
N THR A 168 8.52 16.79 -2.60
CA THR A 168 7.93 17.70 -1.59
C THR A 168 8.65 17.61 -0.24
N ALA A 169 9.44 16.56 -0.02
CA ALA A 169 10.29 16.38 1.16
C ALA A 169 11.78 16.51 0.82
N ALA A 170 12.14 17.31 -0.19
CA ALA A 170 13.54 17.53 -0.57
C ALA A 170 14.42 17.94 0.62
N GLY A 171 15.63 17.40 0.67
CA GLY A 171 16.57 17.53 1.78
C GLY A 171 16.30 16.60 2.97
N LYS A 172 15.21 15.83 2.96
CA LYS A 172 14.88 14.84 4.00
C LYS A 172 15.03 13.42 3.46
N ASP A 173 15.20 12.49 4.39
CA ASP A 173 15.29 11.07 4.09
C ASP A 173 13.91 10.50 3.73
N LEU A 174 13.88 9.81 2.60
CA LEU A 174 12.78 8.98 2.10
C LEU A 174 13.09 7.53 2.47
N SER A 175 12.03 6.76 2.70
CA SER A 175 12.13 5.35 3.10
C SER A 175 11.45 4.46 2.07
N LEU A 176 12.21 3.59 1.40
CA LEU A 176 11.73 2.62 0.44
C LEU A 176 11.59 1.25 1.09
N GLN A 177 10.38 0.71 1.06
CA GLN A 177 10.04 -0.63 1.51
C GLN A 177 9.53 -1.45 0.33
N VAL A 178 10.07 -2.66 0.16
CA VAL A 178 9.48 -3.66 -0.74
C VAL A 178 8.96 -4.82 0.09
N THR A 179 7.69 -5.16 -0.14
CA THR A 179 7.02 -6.35 0.42
C THR A 179 6.70 -7.31 -0.72
N SER A 180 7.08 -8.57 -0.60
CA SER A 180 6.83 -9.60 -1.62
C SER A 180 5.93 -10.71 -1.11
N ALA A 181 5.15 -11.31 -2.00
CA ALA A 181 4.38 -12.52 -1.71
C ALA A 181 4.25 -13.39 -2.97
N TYR A 182 4.02 -14.69 -2.80
CA TYR A 182 3.60 -15.55 -3.90
C TYR A 182 2.09 -15.75 -3.87
N LEU A 183 1.44 -15.45 -4.99
CA LEU A 183 0.02 -15.64 -5.17
C LEU A 183 -0.26 -16.83 -6.11
N LEU A 184 -1.28 -17.62 -5.79
CA LEU A 184 -1.89 -18.59 -6.69
C LEU A 184 -3.34 -18.19 -6.90
N GLU A 185 -3.68 -17.76 -8.12
CA GLU A 185 -5.01 -17.26 -8.47
C GLU A 185 -5.52 -16.17 -7.49
N ASN A 186 -4.72 -15.14 -7.24
CA ASN A 186 -4.95 -14.09 -6.24
C ASN A 186 -5.08 -14.58 -4.79
N ARG A 187 -4.63 -15.80 -4.46
CA ARG A 187 -4.60 -16.29 -3.07
C ARG A 187 -3.17 -16.31 -2.55
N LEU A 188 -2.98 -15.75 -1.36
CA LEU A 188 -1.69 -15.76 -0.68
C LEU A 188 -1.25 -17.19 -0.35
N MET A 189 -0.15 -17.64 -0.93
CA MET A 189 0.46 -18.95 -0.65
C MET A 189 1.73 -18.82 0.20
N GLU A 190 2.54 -17.80 -0.07
CA GLU A 190 3.78 -17.51 0.67
C GLU A 190 3.86 -16.01 0.98
N GLY A 191 4.47 -15.68 2.13
CA GLY A 191 4.62 -14.31 2.61
C GLY A 191 3.43 -13.80 3.42
N PRO A 192 3.33 -12.48 3.66
CA PRO A 192 4.17 -11.44 3.06
C PRO A 192 5.59 -11.42 3.65
N PHE A 193 6.57 -11.27 2.77
CA PHE A 193 7.96 -11.08 3.15
C PHE A 193 8.34 -9.61 3.02
N ARG A 194 8.85 -9.02 4.10
CA ARG A 194 9.18 -7.60 4.16
C ARG A 194 10.61 -7.43 4.64
N GLN A 195 11.32 -6.47 4.07
CA GLN A 195 12.67 -6.14 4.54
C GLN A 195 12.61 -5.71 6.02
N GLU A 196 13.56 -6.17 6.83
CA GLU A 196 13.66 -5.79 8.25
C GLU A 196 13.85 -4.28 8.43
N THR A 197 14.74 -3.70 7.62
CA THR A 197 14.99 -2.26 7.58
C THR A 197 14.68 -1.75 6.16
N PRO A 198 13.82 -0.72 6.02
CA PRO A 198 13.63 -0.04 4.75
C PRO A 198 14.92 0.57 4.21
N ARG A 199 15.02 0.72 2.89
CA ARG A 199 16.13 1.40 2.22
C ARG A 199 15.97 2.92 2.35
N THR A 200 16.95 3.60 2.93
CA THR A 200 16.94 5.06 3.02
C THR A 200 17.59 5.69 1.79
N PHE A 201 17.02 6.76 1.26
CA PHE A 201 17.59 7.60 0.20
C PHE A 201 17.01 9.01 0.30
N ARG A 202 17.52 9.98 -0.48
CA ARG A 202 16.98 11.34 -0.47
C ARG A 202 17.05 12.01 -1.83
N ARG A 203 16.22 13.03 -2.02
CA ARG A 203 16.38 14.02 -3.10
C ARG A 203 16.87 15.32 -2.50
N GLU A 204 17.89 15.92 -3.08
CA GLU A 204 18.44 17.18 -2.60
C GLU A 204 17.45 18.34 -2.79
N ALA A 205 17.55 19.33 -1.90
CA ALA A 205 16.85 20.60 -2.09
C ALA A 205 17.49 21.37 -3.25
N ALA A 206 16.69 22.11 -4.01
CA ALA A 206 17.24 23.05 -4.98
C ALA A 206 18.11 24.07 -4.25
N ALA A 207 19.28 24.39 -4.83
CA ALA A 207 20.06 25.51 -4.35
C ALA A 207 19.24 26.81 -4.52
N PRO A 208 19.30 27.73 -3.54
CA PRO A 208 18.60 29.01 -3.59
C PRO A 208 19.12 29.92 -4.72
#